data_AF-A0A3A1TU58-F1
#
_entry.id   AF-A0A3A1TU58-F1
#
_cell.length_a   1.000
_cell.length_b   1.000
_cell.length_c   1.000
_cell.angle_alpha   90.00
_cell.angle_beta   90.00
_cell.angle_gamma   90.00
#
_symmetry.space_group_name_H-M   'P 1'
#
loop_
_entity.id
_entity.type
_entity.pdbx_description
1 polymer ?
#
loop_
_entity_poly.entity_id
_entity_poly.type
_entity_poly.pdbx_seq_one_letter_code
_entity_poly.pdbx_strand_id
1 'polypeptide(L)'
;MAEDDLIAWERLRRDAARRGAFGALRTDVERRSADRERAVRLAADNLLDRALRRLRDGDEPAARTAVERALRLGEGDEGPLAVHLFVWDALRETALGDARDGWLDRVEAVRLEGAARREWFAALRALEGEGELDAADARRVRGLAGGTAGSHEPFVGVDAAARVDATTALLRALLRVVG
;
A
#
# COMPACT_ATOMS: atom_id res chain seq x y z
N MET A 1 -60.29 -11.17 -0.55
CA MET A 1 -59.06 -11.36 -1.34
C MET A 1 -59.22 -12.65 -2.10
N ALA A 2 -59.04 -12.61 -3.42
CA ALA A 2 -59.06 -13.82 -4.22
C ALA A 2 -57.78 -14.63 -3.93
N GLU A 3 -57.84 -15.95 -4.09
CA GLU A 3 -56.71 -16.87 -3.87
C GLU A 3 -55.46 -16.46 -4.68
N ASP A 4 -55.67 -15.91 -5.87
CA ASP A 4 -54.63 -15.39 -6.76
C ASP A 4 -53.86 -14.19 -6.17
N ASP A 5 -54.53 -13.31 -5.42
CA ASP A 5 -53.90 -12.14 -4.78
C ASP A 5 -52.94 -12.58 -3.66
N LEU A 6 -53.27 -13.67 -2.98
CA LEU A 6 -52.49 -14.23 -1.88
C LEU A 6 -51.21 -14.89 -2.40
N ILE A 7 -51.31 -15.61 -3.53
CA ILE A 7 -50.17 -16.22 -4.22
C ILE A 7 -49.22 -15.15 -4.78
N ALA A 8 -49.76 -14.08 -5.37
CA ALA A 8 -48.97 -12.96 -5.87
C ALA A 8 -48.21 -12.24 -4.74
N TRP A 9 -48.87 -12.04 -3.59
CA TRP A 9 -48.27 -11.41 -2.43
C TRP A 9 -47.15 -12.27 -1.79
N GLU A 10 -47.34 -13.59 -1.68
CA GLU A 10 -46.28 -14.49 -1.19
C GLU A 10 -45.05 -14.51 -2.10
N ARG A 11 -45.24 -14.48 -3.43
CA ARG A 11 -44.13 -14.40 -4.40
C ARG A 11 -43.33 -13.10 -4.21
N LEU A 12 -44.02 -11.96 -4.12
CA LEU A 12 -43.38 -10.66 -3.89
C LEU A 12 -42.62 -10.62 -2.56
N ARG A 13 -43.18 -11.19 -1.48
CA ARG A 13 -42.52 -11.30 -0.18
C ARG A 13 -41.26 -12.17 -0.24
N ARG A 14 -41.31 -13.32 -0.93
CA ARG A 14 -40.13 -14.20 -1.12
C ARG A 14 -39.05 -13.52 -1.95
N ASP A 15 -39.41 -12.71 -2.96
CA ASP A 15 -38.45 -11.97 -3.79
C ASP A 15 -37.82 -10.79 -3.05
N ALA A 16 -38.58 -10.11 -2.19
CA ALA A 16 -38.04 -9.08 -1.30
C ALA A 16 -37.08 -9.69 -0.26
N ALA A 17 -37.44 -10.83 0.34
CA ALA A 17 -36.57 -11.56 1.27
C ALA A 17 -35.28 -12.06 0.60
N ARG A 18 -35.37 -12.59 -0.63
CA ARG A 18 -34.20 -12.99 -1.42
C ARG A 18 -33.29 -11.81 -1.73
N ARG A 19 -33.84 -10.68 -2.20
CA ARG A 19 -33.06 -9.46 -2.46
C ARG A 19 -32.38 -8.91 -1.19
N GLY A 20 -33.07 -8.95 -0.04
CA GLY A 20 -32.48 -8.60 1.25
C GLY A 20 -31.34 -9.54 1.67
N ALA A 21 -31.49 -10.85 1.46
CA ALA A 21 -30.46 -11.84 1.76
C ALA A 21 -29.21 -11.68 0.87
N PHE A 22 -29.39 -11.43 -0.44
CA PHE A 22 -28.26 -11.14 -1.34
C PHE A 22 -27.57 -9.82 -1.00
N GLY A 23 -28.31 -8.79 -0.60
CA GLY A 23 -27.76 -7.53 -0.11
C GLY A 23 -26.89 -7.73 1.14
N ALA A 24 -27.40 -8.47 2.13
CA ALA A 24 -26.65 -8.79 3.35
C ALA A 24 -25.39 -9.62 3.06
N LEU A 25 -25.49 -10.65 2.22
CA LEU A 25 -24.34 -11.46 1.79
C LEU A 25 -23.26 -10.62 1.10
N ARG A 26 -23.65 -9.66 0.24
CA ARG A 26 -22.70 -8.75 -0.41
C ARG A 26 -21.97 -7.87 0.61
N THR A 27 -22.70 -7.27 1.56
CA THR A 27 -22.10 -6.45 2.63
C THR A 27 -21.18 -7.27 3.54
N ASP A 28 -21.52 -8.53 3.81
CA ASP A 28 -20.66 -9.43 4.60
C ASP A 28 -19.41 -9.88 3.83
N VAL A 29 -19.50 -10.03 2.50
CA VAL A 29 -18.34 -10.31 1.65
C VAL A 29 -17.43 -9.10 1.57
N GLU A 30 -17.98 -7.90 1.35
CA GLU A 30 -17.24 -6.63 1.33
C GLU A 30 -16.52 -6.40 2.67
N ARG A 31 -17.20 -6.62 3.80
CA ARG A 31 -16.60 -6.50 5.14
C ARG A 31 -15.46 -7.48 5.34
N ARG A 32 -15.65 -8.76 5.00
CA ARG A 32 -14.60 -9.78 5.10
C ARG A 32 -13.40 -9.47 4.20
N SER A 33 -13.66 -8.90 3.02
CA SER A 33 -12.59 -8.44 2.13
C SER A 33 -11.79 -7.32 2.77
N ALA A 34 -12.45 -6.30 3.34
CA ALA A 34 -11.79 -5.19 4.01
C ALA A 34 -11.01 -5.65 5.26
N ASP A 35 -11.58 -6.56 6.05
CA ASP A 35 -10.90 -7.13 7.22
C ASP A 35 -9.65 -7.93 6.81
N ARG A 36 -9.74 -8.70 5.71
CA ARG A 36 -8.61 -9.41 5.13
C ARG A 36 -7.52 -8.45 4.66
N GLU A 37 -7.87 -7.45 3.87
CA GLU A 37 -6.93 -6.44 3.34
C GLU A 37 -6.19 -5.74 4.50
N ARG A 38 -6.95 -5.36 5.55
CA ARG A 38 -6.38 -4.77 6.76
C ARG A 38 -5.43 -5.73 7.49
N ALA A 39 -5.77 -7.00 7.60
CA ALA A 39 -4.92 -8.01 8.22
C ALA A 39 -3.62 -8.24 7.42
N VAL A 40 -3.71 -8.27 6.10
CA VAL A 40 -2.54 -8.38 5.21
C VAL A 40 -1.63 -7.17 5.36
N ARG A 41 -2.18 -5.94 5.35
CA ARG A 41 -1.41 -4.72 5.57
C ARG A 41 -0.69 -4.74 6.91
N LEU A 42 -1.41 -5.01 8.00
CA LEU A 42 -0.80 -5.08 9.33
C LEU A 42 0.30 -6.15 9.44
N ALA A 43 0.10 -7.31 8.80
CA ALA A 43 1.11 -8.36 8.77
C ALA A 43 2.35 -7.95 7.95
N ALA A 44 2.15 -7.25 6.82
CA ALA A 44 3.22 -6.72 6.00
C ALA A 44 4.02 -5.65 6.76
N ASP A 45 3.36 -4.68 7.39
CA ASP A 45 4.00 -3.62 8.17
C ASP A 45 4.91 -4.21 9.25
N ASN A 46 4.43 -5.20 10.00
CA ASN A 46 5.22 -5.89 11.02
C ASN A 46 6.47 -6.59 10.46
N LEU A 47 6.38 -7.16 9.25
CA LEU A 47 7.51 -7.82 8.58
C LEU A 47 8.49 -6.78 8.02
N LEU A 48 8.00 -5.68 7.46
CA LEU A 48 8.83 -4.60 6.91
C LEU A 48 9.54 -3.81 8.00
N ASP A 49 8.87 -3.54 9.12
CA ASP A 49 9.50 -3.00 10.34
C ASP A 49 10.60 -3.92 10.87
N ARG A 50 10.34 -5.23 10.88
CA ARG A 50 11.37 -6.20 11.24
C ARG A 50 12.53 -6.15 10.26
N ALA A 51 12.28 -6.04 8.97
CA ALA A 51 13.32 -5.93 7.96
C ALA A 51 14.16 -4.65 8.14
N LEU A 52 13.53 -3.51 8.42
CA LEU A 52 14.23 -2.25 8.73
C LEU A 52 15.16 -2.38 9.93
N ARG A 53 14.71 -3.00 11.03
CA ARG A 53 15.55 -3.26 12.20
C ARG A 53 16.75 -4.13 11.84
N ARG A 54 16.53 -5.22 11.08
CA ARG A 54 17.61 -6.11 10.63
C ARG A 54 18.62 -5.41 9.73
N LEU A 55 18.17 -4.56 8.80
CA LEU A 55 19.06 -3.75 7.97
C LEU A 55 19.90 -2.77 8.81
N ARG A 56 19.29 -2.15 9.83
CA ARG A 56 20.00 -1.26 10.76
C ARG A 56 21.09 -1.99 11.55
N ASP A 57 20.82 -3.24 11.93
CA ASP A 57 21.77 -4.10 12.64
C ASP A 57 22.81 -4.76 11.70
N GLY A 58 22.72 -4.54 10.38
CA GLY A 58 23.61 -5.15 9.37
C GLY A 58 23.27 -6.60 8.99
N ASP A 59 22.13 -7.13 9.44
CA ASP A 59 21.66 -8.49 9.15
C ASP A 59 20.81 -8.52 7.86
N GLU A 60 21.49 -8.40 6.72
CA GLU A 60 20.84 -8.39 5.41
C GLU A 60 20.09 -9.70 5.06
N PRO A 61 20.63 -10.90 5.32
CA PRO A 61 19.90 -12.14 5.03
C PRO A 61 18.56 -12.24 5.78
N ALA A 62 18.51 -11.84 7.06
CA ALA A 62 17.26 -11.84 7.81
C ALA A 62 16.28 -10.77 7.32
N ALA A 63 16.78 -9.59 6.92
CA ALA A 63 15.95 -8.56 6.33
C ALA A 63 15.28 -9.05 5.04
N ARG A 64 16.05 -9.65 4.14
CA ARG A 64 15.55 -10.23 2.88
C ARG A 64 14.49 -11.30 3.13
N THR A 65 14.71 -12.17 4.11
CA THR A 65 13.71 -13.19 4.49
C THR A 65 12.39 -12.56 4.95
N ALA A 66 12.44 -11.46 5.69
CA ALA A 66 11.23 -10.75 6.13
C ALA A 66 10.53 -10.07 4.95
N VAL A 67 11.29 -9.45 4.04
CA VAL A 67 10.78 -8.86 2.79
C VAL A 67 10.10 -9.91 1.90
N GLU A 68 10.75 -11.06 1.69
CA GLU A 68 10.18 -12.18 0.93
C GLU A 68 8.84 -12.64 1.50
N ARG A 69 8.72 -12.70 2.83
CA ARG A 69 7.46 -13.05 3.50
C ARG A 69 6.40 -11.99 3.29
N ALA A 70 6.75 -10.70 3.40
CA ALA A 70 5.80 -9.60 3.19
C ALA A 70 5.24 -9.61 1.76
N LEU A 71 6.10 -9.80 0.76
CA LEU A 71 5.71 -9.87 -0.66
C LEU A 71 4.85 -11.08 -1.02
N ARG A 72 4.84 -12.13 -0.19
CA ARG A 72 4.01 -13.33 -0.37
C ARG A 72 2.71 -13.30 0.43
N LEU A 73 2.44 -12.23 1.17
CA LEU A 73 1.19 -12.09 1.89
C LEU A 73 0.04 -11.85 0.93
N GLY A 74 -1.11 -12.42 1.27
CA GLY A 74 -2.33 -12.21 0.52
C GLY A 74 -2.43 -13.01 -0.78
N GLU A 75 -3.44 -12.70 -1.57
CA GLU A 75 -3.61 -13.24 -2.92
C GLU A 75 -3.22 -12.19 -3.97
N GLY A 76 -2.49 -12.62 -5.02
CA GLY A 76 -2.09 -11.73 -6.11
C GLY A 76 -1.12 -10.63 -5.65
N ASP A 77 -1.52 -9.38 -5.80
CA ASP A 77 -0.68 -8.19 -5.59
C ASP A 77 -0.91 -7.48 -4.24
N GLU A 78 -1.63 -8.11 -3.30
CA GLU A 78 -1.85 -7.57 -1.94
C GLU A 78 -0.52 -7.28 -1.20
N GLY A 79 0.45 -8.19 -1.24
CA GLY A 79 1.78 -8.00 -0.64
C GLY A 79 2.58 -6.84 -1.27
N PRO A 80 2.76 -6.82 -2.61
CA PRO A 80 3.34 -5.68 -3.34
C PRO A 80 2.68 -4.34 -3.01
N LEU A 81 1.34 -4.29 -2.93
CA LEU A 81 0.61 -3.08 -2.53
C LEU A 81 0.93 -2.66 -1.10
N ALA A 82 0.98 -3.61 -0.15
CA ALA A 82 1.35 -3.30 1.22
C ALA A 82 2.78 -2.71 1.32
N VAL A 83 3.73 -3.19 0.51
CA VAL A 83 5.07 -2.59 0.44
C VAL A 83 5.02 -1.14 -0.06
N HIS A 84 4.24 -0.88 -1.11
CA HIS A 84 4.09 0.48 -1.64
C HIS A 84 3.51 1.42 -0.57
N LEU A 85 2.43 0.99 0.09
CA LEU A 85 1.78 1.76 1.15
C LEU A 85 2.73 2.02 2.33
N PHE A 86 3.51 1.02 2.74
CA PHE A 86 4.50 1.18 3.80
C PHE A 86 5.55 2.25 3.47
N VAL A 87 6.07 2.27 2.23
CA VAL A 87 7.04 3.28 1.79
C VAL A 87 6.39 4.67 1.75
N TRP A 88 5.16 4.77 1.23
CA TRP A 88 4.41 6.01 1.21
C TRP A 88 4.12 6.55 2.62
N ASP A 89 3.65 5.69 3.54
CA ASP A 89 3.38 6.05 4.94
C ASP A 89 4.64 6.59 5.61
N ALA A 90 5.79 5.91 5.47
CA ALA A 90 7.05 6.35 6.06
C ALA A 90 7.52 7.71 5.51
N LEU A 91 7.36 7.96 4.20
CA LEU A 91 7.66 9.26 3.60
C LEU A 91 6.70 10.35 4.08
N ARG A 92 5.41 10.02 4.18
CA ARG A 92 4.37 10.93 4.70
C ARG A 92 4.64 11.33 6.14
N GLU A 93 4.89 10.36 7.02
CA GLU A 93 5.22 10.60 8.42
C GLU A 93 6.48 11.48 8.56
N THR A 94 7.48 11.26 7.71
CA THR A 94 8.69 12.12 7.70
C THR A 94 8.39 13.53 7.23
N ALA A 95 7.62 13.68 6.15
CA ALA A 95 7.32 14.98 5.55
C ALA A 95 6.40 15.86 6.40
N LEU A 96 5.54 15.24 7.22
CA LEU A 96 4.50 15.93 7.99
C LEU A 96 4.75 15.90 9.52
N GLY A 97 5.72 15.12 9.97
CA GLY A 97 6.07 14.98 11.38
C GLY A 97 7.28 15.80 11.82
N ASP A 98 7.82 15.47 12.99
CA ASP A 98 8.93 16.19 13.62
C ASP A 98 10.25 16.07 12.84
N ALA A 99 10.40 15.03 12.01
CA ALA A 99 11.59 14.78 11.19
C ALA A 99 11.59 15.54 9.84
N ARG A 100 10.66 16.48 9.66
CA ARG A 100 10.47 17.25 8.43
C ARG A 100 11.70 18.06 8.05
N ASP A 101 12.45 18.61 8.98
CA ASP A 101 13.59 19.47 8.62
C ASP A 101 14.65 18.70 7.78
N GLY A 102 14.93 19.22 6.58
CA GLY A 102 15.88 18.62 5.63
C GLY A 102 15.45 17.28 5.03
N TRP A 103 14.21 16.83 5.23
CA TRP A 103 13.73 15.53 4.73
C TRP A 103 13.91 15.39 3.21
N LEU A 104 13.60 16.45 2.48
CA LEU A 104 13.65 16.41 1.03
C LEU A 104 15.09 16.38 0.49
N ASP A 105 16.04 17.01 1.20
CA ASP A 105 17.45 16.93 0.84
C ASP A 105 17.96 15.49 1.01
N ARG A 106 17.51 14.79 2.06
CA ARG A 106 17.80 13.35 2.25
C ARG A 106 17.14 12.51 1.16
N VAL A 107 15.90 12.80 0.78
CA VAL A 107 15.20 12.13 -0.33
C VAL A 107 15.92 12.33 -1.67
N GLU A 108 16.40 13.54 -1.97
CA GLU A 108 17.12 13.86 -3.21
C GLU A 108 18.50 13.19 -3.26
N ALA A 109 19.13 12.95 -2.10
CA ALA A 109 20.39 12.24 -2.00
C ALA A 109 20.26 10.72 -2.26
N VAL A 110 19.04 10.16 -2.17
CA VAL A 110 18.79 8.74 -2.44
C VAL A 110 19.03 8.41 -3.91
N ARG A 111 19.91 7.44 -4.16
CA ARG A 111 20.16 6.86 -5.49
C ARG A 111 19.58 5.46 -5.55
N LEU A 112 18.51 5.30 -6.32
CA LEU A 112 17.85 4.03 -6.62
C LEU A 112 17.83 3.79 -8.12
N GLU A 113 17.75 2.52 -8.49
CA GLU A 113 17.67 2.07 -9.88
C GLU A 113 16.48 1.12 -10.10
N GLY A 114 16.17 0.87 -11.37
CA GLY A 114 15.18 -0.14 -11.77
C GLY A 114 13.83 0.01 -11.08
N ALA A 115 13.33 -1.11 -10.57
CA ALA A 115 12.02 -1.18 -9.90
C ALA A 115 11.96 -0.34 -8.62
N ALA A 116 13.02 -0.34 -7.81
CA ALA A 116 13.06 0.46 -6.58
C ALA A 116 12.90 1.96 -6.86
N ARG A 117 13.56 2.46 -7.92
CA ARG A 117 13.40 3.87 -8.33
C ARG A 117 11.98 4.20 -8.75
N ARG A 118 11.33 3.31 -9.51
CA ARG A 118 9.95 3.52 -9.97
C ARG A 118 8.99 3.59 -8.79
N GLU A 119 9.11 2.66 -7.85
CA GLU A 119 8.28 2.62 -6.64
C GLU A 119 8.51 3.83 -5.72
N TRP A 120 9.76 4.23 -5.53
CA TRP A 120 10.11 5.42 -4.76
C TRP A 120 9.44 6.69 -5.31
N PHE A 121 9.52 6.88 -6.63
CA PHE A 121 8.86 8.01 -7.28
C PHE A 121 7.34 7.88 -7.32
N ALA A 122 6.79 6.68 -7.36
CA ALA A 122 5.35 6.47 -7.23
C ALA A 122 4.86 6.89 -5.84
N ALA A 123 5.57 6.51 -4.77
CA ALA A 123 5.23 6.91 -3.40
C ALA A 123 5.33 8.44 -3.23
N LEU A 124 6.36 9.09 -3.78
CA LEU A 124 6.49 10.54 -3.76
C LEU A 124 5.35 11.26 -4.53
N ARG A 125 4.96 10.76 -5.70
CA ARG A 125 3.79 11.28 -6.43
C ARG A 125 2.51 11.11 -5.61
N ALA A 126 2.31 9.96 -4.97
CA ALA A 126 1.15 9.73 -4.13
C ALA A 126 1.10 10.72 -2.97
N LEU A 127 2.24 10.95 -2.30
CA LEU A 127 2.35 11.95 -1.22
C LEU A 127 2.03 13.38 -1.71
N GLU A 128 2.50 13.77 -2.89
CA GLU A 128 2.17 15.07 -3.47
C GLU A 128 0.68 15.19 -3.84
N GLY A 129 0.09 14.11 -4.36
CA GLY A 129 -1.32 14.05 -4.75
C GLY A 129 -2.32 14.21 -3.60
N GLU A 130 -1.92 13.88 -2.37
CA GLU A 130 -2.75 14.11 -1.17
C GLU A 130 -2.94 15.60 -0.85
N GLY A 131 -2.06 16.48 -1.37
CA GLY A 131 -2.15 17.92 -1.16
C GLY A 131 -1.77 18.39 0.26
N GLU A 132 -1.12 17.54 1.05
CA GLU A 132 -0.71 17.85 2.43
C GLU A 132 0.65 18.54 2.52
N LEU A 133 1.46 18.46 1.45
CA LEU A 133 2.75 19.15 1.36
C LEU A 133 2.57 20.65 1.17
N ASP A 134 3.48 21.45 1.71
CA ASP A 134 3.53 22.85 1.36
C ASP A 134 3.91 23.07 -0.11
N ALA A 135 3.68 24.28 -0.62
CA ALA A 135 3.87 24.58 -2.02
C ALA A 135 5.34 24.44 -2.48
N ALA A 136 6.33 24.61 -1.60
CA ALA A 136 7.74 24.48 -1.93
C ALA A 136 8.12 23.00 -2.04
N ASP A 137 7.76 22.19 -1.05
CA ASP A 137 7.98 20.75 -1.02
C ASP A 137 7.26 20.07 -2.20
N ALA A 138 5.99 20.41 -2.44
CA ALA A 138 5.23 19.88 -3.57
C ALA A 138 5.89 20.20 -4.93
N ARG A 139 6.44 21.40 -5.11
CA ARG A 139 7.18 21.76 -6.35
C ARG A 139 8.44 20.93 -6.52
N ARG A 140 9.21 20.75 -5.45
CA ARG A 140 10.45 19.94 -5.51
C ARG A 140 10.14 18.46 -5.76
N VAL A 141 9.13 17.90 -5.08
CA VAL A 141 8.65 16.52 -5.33
C VAL A 141 8.22 16.32 -6.78
N ARG A 142 7.45 17.25 -7.37
CA ARG A 142 7.08 17.20 -8.79
C ARG A 142 8.31 17.24 -9.71
N GLY A 143 9.31 18.08 -9.39
CA GLY A 143 10.56 18.14 -10.13
C GLY A 143 11.37 16.84 -10.06
N LEU A 144 11.36 16.16 -8.91
CA LEU A 144 12.10 14.92 -8.68
C LEU A 144 11.41 13.69 -9.27
N ALA A 145 10.15 13.47 -8.93
CA ALA A 145 9.41 12.27 -9.27
C ALA A 145 8.79 12.34 -10.68
N GLY A 146 8.51 13.55 -11.18
CA GLY A 146 7.80 13.79 -12.42
C GLY A 146 6.36 13.26 -12.42
N GLY A 147 5.56 13.68 -13.40
CA GLY A 147 4.18 13.21 -13.59
C GLY A 147 3.21 13.62 -12.45
N THR A 148 2.00 13.08 -12.49
CA THR A 148 0.96 13.26 -11.47
C THR A 148 0.65 11.93 -10.77
N ALA A 149 0.11 11.99 -9.55
CA ALA A 149 -0.50 10.82 -8.93
C ALA A 149 -1.55 10.21 -9.88
N GLY A 150 -1.47 8.91 -10.11
CA GLY A 150 -2.37 8.17 -10.98
C GLY A 150 -2.49 6.74 -10.49
N SER A 151 -3.25 5.90 -11.20
CA SER A 151 -3.33 4.47 -10.89
C SER A 151 -1.93 3.86 -10.96
N HIS A 152 -1.42 3.40 -9.82
CA HIS A 152 -0.12 2.75 -9.70
C HIS A 152 -0.32 1.28 -9.38
N GLU A 153 0.36 0.42 -10.14
CA GLU A 153 0.38 -1.03 -9.93
C GLU A 153 1.79 -1.42 -9.45
N PRO A 154 1.98 -1.66 -8.15
CA PRO A 154 3.29 -1.88 -7.57
C PRO A 154 4.01 -3.08 -8.20
N PHE A 155 5.23 -2.85 -8.64
CA PHE A 155 6.10 -3.89 -9.22
C PHE A 155 5.50 -4.63 -10.44
N VAL A 156 4.65 -3.97 -11.21
CA VAL A 156 4.13 -4.51 -12.47
C VAL A 156 5.27 -4.95 -13.39
N GLY A 157 5.18 -6.17 -13.91
CA GLY A 157 6.19 -6.78 -14.80
C GLY A 157 7.55 -7.08 -14.15
N VAL A 158 7.67 -7.00 -12.82
CA VAL A 158 8.89 -7.32 -12.07
C VAL A 158 8.77 -8.72 -11.49
N ASP A 159 9.78 -9.58 -11.69
CA ASP A 159 9.79 -10.91 -11.12
C ASP A 159 9.97 -10.91 -9.58
N ALA A 160 9.68 -12.04 -8.94
CA ALA A 160 9.68 -12.15 -7.49
C ALA A 160 11.06 -11.85 -6.84
N ALA A 161 12.16 -12.23 -7.47
CA ALA A 161 13.49 -11.99 -6.91
C ALA A 161 13.86 -10.50 -7.00
N ALA A 162 13.61 -9.88 -8.15
CA ALA A 162 13.81 -8.46 -8.36
C ALA A 162 12.89 -7.60 -7.47
N ARG A 163 11.68 -8.07 -7.13
CA ARG A 163 10.79 -7.42 -6.13
C ARG A 163 11.43 -7.38 -4.74
N VAL A 164 12.06 -8.48 -4.31
CA VAL A 164 12.75 -8.55 -3.02
C VAL A 164 13.95 -7.60 -2.98
N ASP A 165 14.76 -7.60 -4.04
CA ASP A 165 15.91 -6.70 -4.16
C ASP A 165 15.49 -5.24 -4.14
N ALA A 166 14.45 -4.91 -4.91
CA ALA A 166 13.93 -3.56 -4.99
C ALA A 166 13.32 -3.10 -3.65
N THR A 167 12.55 -3.95 -2.98
CA THR A 167 11.99 -3.66 -1.66
C THR A 167 13.09 -3.46 -0.63
N THR A 168 14.12 -4.30 -0.63
CA THR A 168 15.28 -4.15 0.27
C THR A 168 16.00 -2.82 0.02
N ALA A 169 16.14 -2.40 -1.25
CA ALA A 169 16.72 -1.10 -1.60
C ALA A 169 15.85 0.08 -1.14
N LEU A 170 14.52 -0.02 -1.25
CA LEU A 170 13.58 0.98 -0.71
C LEU A 170 13.71 1.12 0.81
N LEU A 171 13.77 0.01 1.54
CA LEU A 171 13.93 0.03 2.99
C LEU A 171 15.25 0.68 3.42
N ARG A 172 16.35 0.44 2.69
CA ARG A 172 17.61 1.16 2.92
C ARG A 172 17.51 2.66 2.64
N ALA A 173 16.77 3.05 1.60
CA ALA A 173 16.52 4.45 1.31
C ALA A 173 15.73 5.11 2.45
N LEU A 174 14.69 4.46 2.97
CA LEU A 174 13.94 4.93 4.12
C LEU A 174 14.82 5.13 5.35
N LEU A 175 15.73 4.20 5.66
CA LEU A 175 16.67 4.35 6.78
C LEU A 175 17.54 5.61 6.68
N ARG A 176 17.82 6.11 5.47
CA ARG A 176 18.60 7.34 5.23
C ARG A 176 17.76 8.61 5.29
N VAL A 177 16.44 8.48 5.18
CA VAL A 177 15.50 9.61 5.16
C VAL A 177 14.85 9.82 6.52
N VAL A 178 14.51 8.73 7.20
CA VAL A 178 13.83 8.71 8.51
C VAL A 178 14.81 8.76 9.67
N GLY A 179 16.03 8.23 9.50
CA GLY A 179 17.10 8.25 10.51
C GLY A 179 17.92 9.53 10.46
#